data_AF-A0A4V6HZ76-F1
#
_entry.id   AF-A0A4V6HZ76-F1
#
_cell.length_a   1.000
_cell.length_b   1.000
_cell.length_c   1.000
_cell.angle_alpha   90.00
_cell.angle_beta   90.00
_cell.angle_gamma   90.00
#
_symmetry.space_group_name_H-M   'P 1'
#
loop_
_entity.id
_entity.type
_entity.pdbx_description
1 polymer ?
#
loop_
_entity_poly.entity_id
_entity_poly.type
_entity_poly.pdbx_seq_one_letter_code
_entity_poly.pdbx_strand_id
1 'polypeptide(L)'
;MQTIQLQSTHIMTKKLLQKKGAKALLSGSFQSAFYLFERAFWLDTHDLDSRIGLYLADMGIDFGQEAVGIYEFYQSILASEKRSNKQRVQRMILSLIEAFDNKTHNLSKAVQRSKTEAMDSYDAMSYADIKALLKTKDFKEIYSRLPLNTKLVFGEKGDFYEFLSLLVQNDYIEALLHYIDSLPRYDMELIPLIEAANNKLLEKNKAKKRQKVSK
;
A
#
# COMPACT_ATOMS: atom_id res chain seq x y z
N MET A 1 56.52 9.79 -8.16
CA MET A 1 55.51 10.22 -9.14
C MET A 1 54.59 9.04 -9.41
N GLN A 2 53.40 9.02 -8.81
CA GLN A 2 52.40 7.97 -9.03
C GLN A 2 51.46 8.43 -10.15
N THR A 3 51.49 7.71 -11.26
CA THR A 3 50.52 7.84 -12.35
C THR A 3 49.17 7.31 -11.88
N ILE A 4 48.19 8.20 -11.74
CA ILE A 4 46.81 7.85 -11.50
C ILE A 4 46.25 7.26 -12.81
N GLN A 5 45.99 5.96 -12.82
CA GLN A 5 45.19 5.33 -13.87
C GLN A 5 43.74 5.80 -13.73
N LEU A 6 43.28 6.61 -14.68
CA LEU A 6 41.87 6.92 -14.86
C LEU A 6 41.11 5.62 -15.15
N GLN A 7 40.31 5.17 -14.18
CA GLN A 7 39.35 4.08 -14.39
C GLN A 7 38.38 4.52 -15.50
N SER A 8 38.39 3.80 -16.62
CA SER A 8 37.44 4.02 -17.70
C SER A 8 36.04 3.66 -17.23
N THR A 9 35.24 4.66 -16.85
CA THR A 9 33.80 4.47 -16.67
C THR A 9 33.22 4.09 -18.02
N HIS A 10 32.84 2.83 -18.20
CA HIS A 10 32.19 2.36 -19.42
C HIS A 10 30.79 3.02 -19.50
N ILE A 11 30.71 4.16 -20.18
CA ILE A 11 29.43 4.82 -20.48
C ILE A 11 28.66 3.89 -21.41
N MET A 12 27.62 3.21 -20.91
CA MET A 12 26.76 2.36 -21.73
C MET A 12 25.92 3.26 -22.65
N THR A 13 25.83 2.89 -23.93
CA THR A 13 25.03 3.65 -24.90
C THR A 13 23.53 3.44 -24.67
N LYS A 14 22.70 4.43 -25.01
CA LYS A 14 21.22 4.36 -24.91
C LYS A 14 20.66 3.07 -25.53
N LYS A 15 21.08 2.73 -26.75
CA LYS A 15 20.63 1.52 -27.44
C LYS A 15 21.00 0.22 -26.71
N LEU A 16 22.17 0.17 -26.08
CA LEU A 16 22.58 -1.00 -25.30
C LEU A 16 21.73 -1.15 -24.04
N LEU A 17 21.43 -0.03 -23.35
CA LEU A 17 20.53 -0.01 -22.21
C LEU A 17 19.13 -0.46 -22.60
N GLN A 18 18.56 0.07 -23.69
CA GLN A 18 17.26 -0.35 -24.22
C GLN A 18 17.23 -1.85 -24.55
N LYS A 19 18.27 -2.38 -25.20
CA LYS A 19 18.34 -3.81 -25.53
C LYS A 19 18.38 -4.70 -24.29
N LYS A 20 19.16 -4.30 -23.26
CA LYS A 20 19.20 -5.02 -21.99
C LYS A 20 17.87 -4.92 -21.25
N GLY A 21 17.26 -3.73 -21.23
CA GLY A 21 15.95 -3.48 -20.63
C GLY A 21 14.87 -4.33 -21.27
N ALA A 22 14.84 -4.39 -22.60
CA ALA A 22 13.92 -5.24 -23.36
C ALA A 22 14.05 -6.72 -22.99
N LYS A 23 15.30 -7.23 -22.88
CA LYS A 23 15.55 -8.61 -22.47
C LYS A 23 15.04 -8.88 -21.05
N ALA A 24 15.32 -7.96 -20.12
CA ALA A 24 14.87 -8.06 -18.73
C ALA A 24 13.33 -8.01 -18.62
N LEU A 25 12.68 -7.16 -19.42
CA LEU A 25 11.22 -7.04 -19.48
C LEU A 25 10.59 -8.35 -19.95
N LEU A 26 11.07 -8.90 -21.07
CA LEU A 26 10.57 -10.17 -21.62
C LEU A 26 10.86 -11.37 -20.70
N SER A 27 11.87 -11.30 -19.84
CA SER A 27 12.14 -12.34 -18.83
C SER A 27 11.41 -12.13 -17.51
N GLY A 28 10.49 -11.16 -17.43
CA GLY A 28 9.73 -10.83 -16.22
C GLY A 28 10.56 -10.18 -15.10
N SER A 29 11.79 -9.75 -15.39
CA SER A 29 12.68 -9.08 -14.45
C SER A 29 12.39 -7.57 -14.44
N PHE A 30 11.19 -7.18 -14.03
CA PHE A 30 10.63 -5.84 -14.22
C PHE A 30 11.40 -4.73 -13.51
N GLN A 31 11.82 -4.92 -12.26
CA GLN A 31 12.65 -3.92 -11.57
C GLN A 31 13.99 -3.69 -12.31
N SER A 32 14.63 -4.76 -12.78
CA SER A 32 15.86 -4.63 -13.59
C SER A 32 15.60 -3.91 -14.91
N ALA A 33 14.48 -4.23 -15.58
CA ALA A 33 14.07 -3.56 -16.80
C ALA A 33 13.83 -2.06 -16.57
N PHE A 34 13.17 -1.71 -15.46
CA PHE A 34 12.89 -0.34 -15.07
C PHE A 34 14.17 0.47 -14.95
N TYR A 35 15.15 0.01 -14.15
CA TYR A 35 16.42 0.72 -14.00
C TYR A 35 17.19 0.88 -15.31
N LEU A 36 17.11 -0.11 -16.22
CA LEU A 36 17.78 -0.04 -17.51
C LEU A 36 17.11 0.97 -18.44
N PHE A 37 15.79 0.99 -18.50
CA PHE A 37 15.03 1.96 -19.30
C PHE A 37 15.06 3.37 -18.72
N GLU A 38 15.06 3.51 -17.40
CA GLU A 38 15.22 4.79 -16.72
C GLU A 38 16.56 5.44 -17.09
N ARG A 39 17.66 4.68 -17.01
CA ARG A 39 18.98 5.18 -17.45
C ARG A 39 18.99 5.52 -18.94
N ALA A 40 18.32 4.74 -19.79
CA ALA A 40 18.20 5.05 -21.21
C ALA A 40 17.37 6.32 -21.48
N PHE A 41 16.34 6.56 -20.67
CA PHE A 41 15.48 7.72 -20.74
C PHE A 41 16.22 8.99 -20.32
N TRP A 42 17.02 8.95 -19.25
CA TRP A 42 17.81 10.11 -18.83
C TRP A 42 18.91 10.50 -19.82
N LEU A 43 19.36 9.58 -20.68
CA LEU A 43 20.27 9.91 -21.79
C LEU A 43 19.57 10.64 -22.94
N ASP A 44 18.26 10.47 -23.11
CA ASP A 44 17.44 11.13 -24.13
C ASP A 44 15.96 11.08 -23.75
N THR A 45 15.47 12.15 -23.12
CA THR A 45 14.11 12.25 -22.57
C THR A 45 13.01 12.32 -23.64
N HIS A 46 13.40 12.57 -24.89
CA HIS A 46 12.50 12.60 -26.05
C HIS A 46 12.41 11.24 -26.74
N ASP A 47 13.24 10.25 -26.35
CA ASP A 47 13.20 8.91 -26.91
C ASP A 47 11.98 8.13 -26.42
N LEU A 48 11.06 7.87 -27.34
CA LEU A 48 9.82 7.16 -27.04
C LEU A 48 10.05 5.66 -26.80
N ASP A 49 11.11 5.04 -27.32
CA ASP A 49 11.40 3.62 -27.03
C ASP A 49 11.77 3.45 -25.56
N SER A 50 12.62 4.34 -25.03
CA SER A 50 13.00 4.38 -23.61
C SER A 50 11.79 4.66 -22.72
N ARG A 51 10.92 5.61 -23.12
CA ARG A 51 9.71 5.95 -22.35
C ARG A 51 8.72 4.78 -22.30
N ILE A 52 8.46 4.14 -23.43
CA ILE A 52 7.57 2.97 -23.50
C ILE A 52 8.13 1.83 -22.63
N GLY A 53 9.42 1.52 -22.77
CA GLY A 53 10.06 0.48 -21.96
C GLY A 53 10.02 0.78 -20.47
N LEU A 54 10.18 2.05 -20.08
CA LEU A 54 10.08 2.49 -18.69
C LEU A 54 8.68 2.26 -18.13
N TYR A 55 7.64 2.73 -18.83
CA TYR A 55 6.26 2.57 -18.37
C TYR A 55 5.80 1.11 -18.33
N LEU A 56 6.22 0.29 -19.30
CA LEU A 56 5.90 -1.13 -19.29
C LEU A 56 6.66 -1.88 -18.18
N ALA A 57 7.89 -1.48 -17.86
CA ALA A 57 8.61 -2.07 -16.74
C ALA A 57 7.99 -1.70 -15.39
N ASP A 58 7.51 -0.47 -15.24
CA ASP A 58 6.75 -0.04 -14.06
C ASP A 58 5.43 -0.80 -13.93
N MET A 59 4.60 -0.79 -14.99
CA MET A 59 3.36 -1.56 -15.08
C MET A 59 3.58 -3.05 -14.81
N GLY A 60 4.69 -3.62 -15.27
CA GLY A 60 4.99 -5.04 -15.12
C GLY A 60 5.24 -5.48 -13.67
N ILE A 61 5.53 -4.57 -12.75
CA ILE A 61 5.67 -4.89 -11.31
C ILE A 61 4.35 -5.45 -10.76
N ASP A 62 3.22 -4.87 -11.17
CA ASP A 62 1.88 -5.27 -10.73
C ASP A 62 1.15 -6.14 -11.78
N PHE A 63 1.40 -5.89 -13.08
CA PHE A 63 0.68 -6.47 -14.23
C PHE A 63 1.65 -7.06 -15.26
N GLY A 64 2.45 -8.05 -14.82
CA GLY A 64 3.58 -8.57 -15.58
C GLY A 64 3.22 -9.16 -16.95
N GLN A 65 2.16 -9.96 -17.04
CA GLN A 65 1.77 -10.62 -18.31
C GLN A 65 1.27 -9.60 -19.34
N GLU A 66 0.49 -8.62 -18.88
CA GLU A 66 -0.06 -7.56 -19.71
C GLU A 66 1.06 -6.66 -20.24
N ALA A 67 2.01 -6.29 -19.39
CA ALA A 67 3.17 -5.48 -19.79
C ALA A 67 4.02 -6.19 -20.86
N VAL A 68 4.30 -7.49 -20.68
CA VAL A 68 5.01 -8.31 -21.68
C VAL A 68 4.22 -8.38 -22.98
N GLY A 69 2.92 -8.67 -22.92
CA GLY A 69 2.07 -8.76 -24.12
C GLY A 69 1.99 -7.45 -24.91
N ILE A 70 1.88 -6.30 -24.23
CA ILE A 70 1.91 -4.98 -24.89
C ILE A 70 3.28 -4.75 -25.55
N TYR A 71 4.37 -5.14 -24.90
CA TYR A 71 5.71 -5.00 -25.47
C TYR A 71 5.91 -5.89 -26.70
N GLU A 72 5.46 -7.15 -26.67
CA GLU A 72 5.51 -8.06 -27.82
C GLU A 72 4.67 -7.55 -29.00
N PHE A 73 3.45 -7.06 -28.71
CA PHE A 73 2.60 -6.43 -29.70
C PHE A 73 3.27 -5.22 -30.34
N TYR A 74 3.90 -4.37 -29.52
CA TYR A 74 4.68 -3.23 -30.00
C TYR A 74 5.80 -3.64 -30.96
N GLN A 75 6.60 -4.64 -30.61
CA GLN A 75 7.67 -5.15 -31.47
C GLN A 75 7.12 -5.75 -32.78
N SER A 76 6.02 -6.49 -32.71
CA SER A 76 5.35 -7.09 -33.88
C SER A 76 4.87 -6.05 -34.89
N ILE A 77 4.28 -4.95 -34.42
CA ILE A 77 3.86 -3.85 -35.30
C ILE A 77 5.07 -3.13 -35.90
N LEU A 78 6.11 -2.86 -35.11
CA LEU A 78 7.32 -2.24 -35.64
C LEU A 78 8.03 -3.09 -36.70
N ALA A 79 7.93 -4.42 -36.60
CA ALA A 79 8.49 -5.34 -37.59
C ALA A 79 7.69 -5.37 -38.90
N SER A 80 6.37 -5.13 -38.84
CA SER A 80 5.48 -5.17 -40.01
C SER A 80 5.26 -3.80 -40.67
N GLU A 81 5.56 -2.70 -39.98
CA GLU A 81 5.33 -1.34 -40.46
C GLU A 81 6.54 -0.69 -41.13
N LYS A 82 6.28 0.32 -41.97
CA LYS A 82 7.34 1.18 -42.53
C LYS A 82 7.99 1.98 -41.41
N ARG A 83 9.32 2.19 -41.47
CA ARG A 83 10.07 2.99 -40.49
C ARG A 83 9.51 4.41 -40.29
N SER A 84 8.93 5.01 -41.33
CA SER A 84 8.26 6.32 -41.27
C SER A 84 7.09 6.36 -40.28
N ASN A 85 6.47 5.21 -40.00
CA ASN A 85 5.30 5.09 -39.12
C ASN A 85 5.69 4.86 -37.65
N LYS A 86 6.98 4.71 -37.33
CA LYS A 86 7.47 4.38 -35.98
C LYS A 86 6.90 5.29 -34.89
N GLN A 87 6.91 6.61 -35.10
CA GLN A 87 6.38 7.56 -34.11
C GLN A 87 4.87 7.40 -33.89
N ARG A 88 4.11 7.09 -34.94
CA ARG A 88 2.66 6.84 -34.83
C ARG A 88 2.41 5.59 -33.99
N VAL A 89 3.16 4.51 -34.25
CA VAL A 89 3.08 3.26 -33.48
C VAL A 89 3.44 3.52 -32.00
N GLN A 90 4.52 4.24 -31.74
CA GLN A 90 4.94 4.59 -30.37
C GLN A 90 3.85 5.37 -29.61
N ARG A 91 3.22 6.37 -30.25
CA ARG A 91 2.11 7.12 -29.64
C ARG A 91 0.89 6.23 -29.36
N MET A 92 0.58 5.30 -30.27
CA MET A 92 -0.50 4.34 -30.06
C MET A 92 -0.23 3.43 -28.85
N ILE A 93 1.00 2.95 -28.69
CA ILE A 93 1.38 2.10 -27.54
C ILE A 93 1.33 2.90 -26.23
N LEU A 94 1.80 4.15 -26.21
CA LEU A 94 1.66 5.00 -25.03
C LEU A 94 0.20 5.21 -24.64
N SER A 95 -0.68 5.48 -25.61
CA SER A 95 -2.11 5.61 -25.37
C SER A 95 -2.74 4.31 -24.85
N LEU A 96 -2.27 3.14 -25.30
CA LEU A 96 -2.72 1.84 -24.78
C LEU A 96 -2.33 1.64 -23.31
N ILE A 97 -1.11 2.03 -22.93
CA ILE A 97 -0.63 1.99 -21.54
C ILE A 97 -1.47 2.92 -20.66
N GLU A 98 -1.70 4.16 -21.10
CA GLU A 98 -2.54 5.13 -20.37
C GLU A 98 -3.99 4.66 -20.20
N ALA A 99 -4.57 4.02 -21.23
CA ALA A 99 -5.91 3.47 -21.14
C ALA A 99 -6.01 2.33 -20.13
N PHE A 100 -4.97 1.50 -20.02
CA PHE A 100 -4.89 0.43 -19.02
C PHE A 100 -4.87 1.00 -17.60
N ASP A 101 -3.99 1.97 -17.34
CA ASP A 101 -3.86 2.63 -16.03
C ASP A 101 -5.17 3.32 -15.58
N ASN A 102 -5.85 4.00 -16.51
CA ASN A 102 -7.15 4.59 -16.22
C ASN A 102 -8.20 3.54 -15.85
N LYS A 103 -8.19 2.38 -16.51
CA LYS A 103 -9.14 1.29 -16.23
C LYS A 103 -8.90 0.67 -14.85
N THR A 104 -7.66 0.40 -14.49
CA THR A 104 -7.30 -0.16 -13.16
C THR A 104 -7.63 0.82 -12.05
N HIS A 105 -7.34 2.11 -12.23
CA HIS A 105 -7.73 3.17 -11.28
C HIS A 105 -9.23 3.26 -11.07
N ASN A 106 -10.01 3.22 -12.17
CA ASN A 106 -11.47 3.27 -12.09
C ASN A 106 -12.06 2.05 -11.39
N LEU A 107 -11.51 0.84 -11.63
CA LEU A 107 -11.91 -0.37 -10.92
C LEU A 107 -11.64 -0.25 -9.41
N SER A 108 -10.44 0.20 -9.03
CA SER A 108 -10.08 0.42 -7.63
C SER A 108 -11.06 1.37 -6.92
N LYS A 109 -11.40 2.50 -7.57
CA LYS A 109 -12.41 3.44 -7.06
C LYS A 109 -13.79 2.81 -6.92
N ALA A 110 -14.22 1.99 -7.87
CA ALA A 110 -15.53 1.32 -7.81
C ALA A 110 -15.58 0.32 -6.63
N VAL A 111 -14.52 -0.46 -6.42
CA VAL A 111 -14.40 -1.38 -5.28
C VAL A 111 -14.42 -0.62 -3.96
N GLN A 112 -13.68 0.48 -3.85
CA GLN A 112 -13.66 1.29 -2.63
C GLN A 112 -15.04 1.92 -2.34
N ARG A 113 -15.75 2.42 -3.35
CA ARG A 113 -17.11 2.93 -3.20
C ARG A 113 -18.07 1.86 -2.71
N SER A 114 -18.04 0.67 -3.32
CA SER A 114 -18.86 -0.45 -2.89
C SER A 114 -18.56 -0.88 -1.45
N LYS A 115 -17.29 -0.85 -1.04
CA LYS A 115 -16.88 -1.10 0.35
C LYS A 115 -17.45 -0.05 1.31
N THR A 116 -17.34 1.24 0.97
CA THR A 116 -17.88 2.33 1.78
C THR A 116 -19.40 2.24 1.87
N GLU A 117 -20.11 2.02 0.77
CA GLU A 117 -21.57 1.84 0.74
C GLU A 117 -22.01 0.64 1.61
N ALA A 118 -21.28 -0.47 1.56
CA ALA A 118 -21.55 -1.61 2.43
C ALA A 118 -21.31 -1.26 3.91
N MET A 119 -20.23 -0.55 4.24
CA MET A 119 -19.94 -0.13 5.61
C MET A 119 -20.99 0.83 6.17
N ASP A 120 -21.40 1.83 5.39
CA ASP A 120 -22.44 2.79 5.74
C ASP A 120 -23.79 2.09 5.98
N SER A 121 -24.10 1.04 5.21
CA SER A 121 -25.34 0.26 5.37
C SER A 121 -25.40 -0.57 6.67
N TYR A 122 -24.26 -0.86 7.29
CA TYR A 122 -24.15 -1.68 8.51
C TYR A 122 -23.79 -0.88 9.77
N ASP A 123 -23.87 0.46 9.72
CA ASP A 123 -23.35 1.36 10.77
C ASP A 123 -21.90 0.99 11.15
N ALA A 124 -21.11 0.54 10.17
CA ALA A 124 -19.78 -0.01 10.40
C ALA A 124 -18.71 1.05 10.13
N MET A 125 -17.74 1.18 11.04
CA MET A 125 -16.62 2.11 10.92
C MET A 125 -15.31 1.32 10.85
N SER A 126 -14.41 1.70 9.95
CA SER A 126 -13.10 1.03 9.90
C SER A 126 -12.20 1.57 11.01
N TYR A 127 -11.35 0.71 11.57
CA TYR A 127 -10.34 1.17 12.52
C TYR A 127 -9.33 2.14 11.87
N ALA A 128 -9.13 2.06 10.55
CA ALA A 128 -8.32 3.03 9.81
C ALA A 128 -8.90 4.46 9.92
N ASP A 129 -10.22 4.61 9.89
CA ASP A 129 -10.89 5.91 10.08
C ASP A 129 -10.71 6.41 11.52
N ILE A 130 -10.80 5.51 12.51
CA ILE A 130 -10.49 5.84 13.91
C ILE A 130 -9.03 6.30 14.05
N LYS A 131 -8.07 5.61 13.44
CA LYS A 131 -6.65 6.01 13.41
C LYS A 131 -6.46 7.38 12.76
N ALA A 132 -7.20 7.69 11.70
CA ALA A 132 -7.16 9.01 11.09
C ALA A 132 -7.65 10.11 12.05
N LEU A 133 -8.74 9.86 12.80
CA LEU A 133 -9.24 10.78 13.81
C LEU A 133 -8.27 10.96 14.98
N LEU A 134 -7.60 9.89 15.42
CA LEU A 134 -6.62 9.90 16.51
C LEU A 134 -5.41 10.82 16.26
N LYS A 135 -5.14 11.19 15.01
CA LYS A 135 -4.10 12.19 14.68
C LYS A 135 -4.44 13.59 15.17
N THR A 136 -5.71 13.87 15.44
CA THR A 136 -6.21 15.22 15.75
C THR A 136 -7.04 15.30 17.02
N LYS A 137 -7.51 14.16 17.55
CA LYS A 137 -8.42 14.08 18.69
C LYS A 137 -8.01 12.96 19.62
N ASP A 138 -8.32 13.10 20.90
CA ASP A 138 -8.08 12.07 21.90
C ASP A 138 -9.04 10.88 21.73
N PHE A 139 -8.56 9.68 22.07
CA PHE A 139 -9.35 8.44 21.98
C PHE A 139 -10.68 8.52 22.72
N LYS A 140 -10.69 9.11 23.94
CA LYS A 140 -11.92 9.27 24.73
C LYS A 140 -12.97 10.12 24.02
N GLU A 141 -12.56 11.19 23.35
CA GLU A 141 -13.47 12.04 22.57
C GLU A 141 -14.05 11.26 21.40
N ILE A 142 -13.21 10.55 20.65
CA ILE A 142 -13.64 9.76 19.48
C ILE A 142 -14.61 8.66 19.92
N TYR A 143 -14.21 7.85 20.90
CA TYR A 143 -14.97 6.70 21.38
C TYR A 143 -16.34 7.09 21.95
N SER A 144 -16.41 8.18 22.72
CA SER A 144 -17.68 8.69 23.29
C SER A 144 -18.68 9.20 22.25
N ARG A 145 -18.23 9.53 21.04
CA ARG A 145 -19.07 10.03 19.94
C ARG A 145 -19.49 8.94 18.97
N LEU A 146 -18.98 7.72 19.12
CA LEU A 146 -19.43 6.60 18.31
C LEU A 146 -20.88 6.26 18.67
N PRO A 147 -21.76 6.07 17.68
CA PRO A 147 -23.07 5.46 17.92
C PRO A 147 -22.91 4.11 18.64
N LEU A 148 -23.82 3.81 19.58
CA LEU A 148 -23.72 2.62 20.43
C LEU A 148 -23.67 1.31 19.62
N ASN A 149 -24.30 1.28 18.44
CA ASN A 149 -24.39 0.12 17.57
C ASN A 149 -23.28 0.06 16.50
N THR A 150 -22.28 0.93 16.56
CA THR A 150 -21.23 0.98 15.54
C THR A 150 -20.39 -0.29 15.55
N LYS A 151 -20.35 -0.98 14.41
CA LYS A 151 -19.49 -2.16 14.23
C LYS A 151 -18.11 -1.73 13.77
N LEU A 152 -17.08 -2.05 14.55
CA LEU A 152 -15.71 -1.76 14.16
C LEU A 152 -15.16 -2.85 13.24
N VAL A 153 -14.61 -2.43 12.11
CA VAL A 153 -13.96 -3.32 11.13
C VAL A 153 -12.46 -3.10 11.17
N PHE A 154 -11.72 -4.17 11.46
CA PHE A 154 -10.26 -4.16 11.56
C PHE A 154 -9.65 -4.69 10.27
N GLY A 155 -8.61 -4.02 9.75
CA GLY A 155 -7.94 -4.44 8.52
C GLY A 155 -7.02 -5.64 8.73
N GLU A 156 -6.38 -5.70 9.89
CA GLU A 156 -5.45 -6.74 10.26
C GLU A 156 -5.53 -7.06 11.76
N LYS A 157 -4.88 -8.15 12.16
CA LYS A 157 -4.89 -8.62 13.55
C LYS A 157 -4.29 -7.58 14.51
N GLY A 158 -3.21 -6.92 14.10
CA GLY A 158 -2.54 -5.89 14.91
C GLY A 158 -3.44 -4.70 15.24
N ASP A 159 -4.22 -4.23 14.27
CA ASP A 159 -5.20 -3.15 14.44
C ASP A 159 -6.21 -3.44 15.56
N PHE A 160 -6.63 -4.70 15.67
CA PHE A 160 -7.55 -5.13 16.73
C PHE A 160 -6.92 -5.01 18.11
N TYR A 161 -5.69 -5.52 18.32
CA TYR A 161 -5.02 -5.42 19.62
C TYR A 161 -4.59 -4.01 19.97
N GLU A 162 -4.23 -3.19 18.97
CA GLU A 162 -3.99 -1.76 19.18
C GLU A 162 -5.24 -1.09 19.76
N PHE A 163 -6.41 -1.36 19.17
CA PHE A 163 -7.68 -0.86 19.69
C PHE A 163 -7.98 -1.36 21.11
N LEU A 164 -7.78 -2.65 21.41
CA LEU A 164 -7.97 -3.18 22.77
C LEU A 164 -7.02 -2.51 23.78
N SER A 165 -5.78 -2.23 23.38
CA SER A 165 -4.81 -1.49 24.19
C SER A 165 -5.30 -0.08 24.49
N LEU A 166 -5.88 0.62 23.51
CA LEU A 166 -6.49 1.94 23.73
C LEU A 166 -7.64 1.89 24.73
N LEU A 167 -8.48 0.84 24.72
CA LEU A 167 -9.53 0.65 25.72
C LEU A 167 -8.95 0.51 27.13
N VAL A 168 -7.91 -0.32 27.31
CA VAL A 168 -7.21 -0.49 28.59
C VAL A 168 -6.62 0.83 29.07
N GLN A 169 -5.86 1.51 28.20
CA GLN A 169 -5.16 2.75 28.51
C GLN A 169 -6.13 3.84 28.97
N ASN A 170 -7.33 3.89 28.38
CA ASN A 170 -8.34 4.91 28.66
C ASN A 170 -9.42 4.51 29.68
N ASP A 171 -9.21 3.40 30.40
CA ASP A 171 -10.09 2.91 31.47
C ASP A 171 -11.46 2.36 31.01
N TYR A 172 -11.60 2.03 29.73
CA TYR A 172 -12.79 1.37 29.17
C TYR A 172 -12.73 -0.16 29.36
N ILE A 173 -12.56 -0.60 30.60
CA ILE A 173 -12.32 -2.02 30.93
C ILE A 173 -13.55 -2.89 30.64
N GLU A 174 -14.77 -2.39 30.85
CA GLU A 174 -16.00 -3.14 30.53
C GLU A 174 -16.12 -3.41 29.03
N ALA A 175 -15.82 -2.42 28.19
CA ALA A 175 -15.80 -2.58 26.75
C ALA A 175 -14.74 -3.59 26.31
N LEU A 176 -13.52 -3.48 26.86
CA LEU A 176 -12.45 -4.45 26.61
C LEU A 176 -12.91 -5.89 26.91
N LEU A 177 -13.52 -6.12 28.08
CA LEU A 177 -13.99 -7.44 28.48
C LEU A 177 -15.05 -7.97 27.53
N HIS A 178 -16.00 -7.14 27.10
CA HIS A 178 -17.00 -7.53 26.10
C HIS A 178 -16.34 -7.98 24.78
N TYR A 179 -15.32 -7.27 24.30
CA TYR A 179 -14.58 -7.71 23.11
C TYR A 179 -13.87 -9.04 23.33
N ILE A 180 -13.18 -9.20 24.47
CA ILE A 180 -12.47 -10.44 24.80
C ILE A 180 -13.44 -11.62 24.88
N ASP A 181 -14.57 -11.48 25.59
CA ASP A 181 -15.59 -12.53 25.76
C ASP A 181 -16.23 -12.93 24.43
N SER A 182 -16.30 -12.01 23.47
CA SER A 182 -16.83 -12.27 22.12
C SER A 182 -15.86 -13.01 21.20
N LEU A 183 -14.60 -13.21 21.61
CA LEU A 183 -13.60 -13.84 20.76
C LEU A 183 -13.85 -15.35 20.64
N PRO A 184 -13.73 -15.92 19.43
CA PRO A 184 -13.89 -17.37 19.23
C PRO A 184 -12.74 -18.17 19.86
N ARG A 185 -11.58 -17.53 20.12
CA ARG A 185 -10.40 -18.15 20.73
C ARG A 185 -9.52 -17.09 21.40
N TYR A 186 -8.96 -17.45 22.55
CA TYR A 186 -7.93 -16.67 23.23
C TYR A 186 -6.53 -17.03 22.73
N ASP A 187 -5.67 -16.03 22.61
CA ASP A 187 -4.26 -16.21 22.28
C ASP A 187 -3.33 -15.40 23.18
N MET A 188 -2.01 -15.57 22.98
CA MET A 188 -1.00 -14.99 23.87
C MET A 188 -0.97 -13.46 23.84
N GLU A 189 -1.46 -12.82 22.77
CA GLU A 189 -1.50 -11.35 22.65
C GLU A 189 -2.51 -10.71 23.63
N LEU A 190 -3.47 -11.48 24.15
CA LEU A 190 -4.44 -11.00 25.15
C LEU A 190 -3.89 -10.96 26.57
N ILE A 191 -2.88 -11.78 26.89
CA ILE A 191 -2.31 -11.88 28.24
C ILE A 191 -1.89 -10.50 28.79
N PRO A 192 -1.07 -9.69 28.10
CA PRO A 192 -0.67 -8.38 28.63
C PRO A 192 -1.84 -7.41 28.81
N LEU A 193 -2.87 -7.51 27.95
CA LEU A 193 -4.07 -6.67 28.05
C LEU A 193 -4.92 -7.02 29.27
N ILE A 194 -5.08 -8.32 29.54
CA ILE A 194 -5.81 -8.83 30.72
C ILE A 194 -5.07 -8.47 32.01
N GLU A 195 -3.75 -8.63 32.05
CA GLU A 195 -2.93 -8.24 33.20
C GLU A 195 -3.02 -6.74 33.48
N ALA A 196 -2.89 -5.91 32.43
CA ALA A 196 -3.02 -4.47 32.55
C ALA A 196 -4.41 -4.04 33.05
N ALA A 197 -5.48 -4.67 32.54
CA ALA A 197 -6.84 -4.44 33.00
C ALA A 197 -7.04 -4.81 34.48
N ASN A 198 -6.54 -5.98 34.90
CA ASN A 198 -6.61 -6.43 36.29
C ASN A 198 -5.87 -5.48 37.24
N ASN A 199 -4.67 -5.04 36.87
CA ASN A 199 -3.90 -4.08 37.66
C ASN A 199 -4.67 -2.77 37.86
N LYS A 200 -5.30 -2.23 36.81
CA LYS A 200 -6.15 -1.04 36.91
C LYS A 200 -7.35 -1.22 37.83
N LEU A 201 -8.00 -2.39 37.79
CA LEU A 201 -9.11 -2.71 38.70
C LEU A 201 -8.66 -2.78 40.16
N LEU A 202 -7.50 -3.41 40.42
CA LEU A 202 -6.93 -3.49 41.76
C LEU A 202 -6.58 -2.11 42.34
N GLU A 203 -5.97 -1.23 41.54
CA GLU A 203 -5.63 0.12 41.97
C GLU A 203 -6.89 0.96 42.28
N LYS A 204 -7.94 0.87 41.45
CA LYS A 204 -9.24 1.50 41.73
C LYS A 204 -9.84 1.01 43.05
N ASN A 205 -9.73 -0.29 43.35
CA ASN A 205 -10.25 -0.88 44.57
C ASN A 205 -9.45 -0.46 45.82
N LYS A 206 -8.12 -0.34 45.73
CA LYS A 206 -7.27 0.20 46.81
C LYS A 206 -7.60 1.67 47.09
N ALA A 207 -7.79 2.48 46.05
CA ALA A 207 -8.15 3.89 46.20
C ALA A 207 -9.50 4.07 46.90
N LYS A 208 -10.52 3.26 46.55
CA LYS A 208 -11.84 3.26 47.21
C LYS A 208 -11.76 2.87 48.69
N LYS A 209 -10.88 1.92 49.06
CA LYS A 209 -10.68 1.52 50.46
C LYS A 209 -10.01 2.63 51.28
N ARG A 210 -9.03 3.35 50.73
CA ARG A 210 -8.37 4.48 51.42
C ARG A 210 -9.30 5.66 51.69
N GLN A 211 -10.24 5.96 50.78
CA GLN A 211 -11.23 7.02 51.00
C GLN A 211 -12.29 6.69 52.06
N LYS A 212 -12.57 5.41 52.32
CA LYS A 212 -13.50 4.97 53.38
C LYS A 212 -12.90 4.97 54.79
N VAL A 213 -11.57 4.97 54.92
CA VAL A 213 -10.87 4.95 56.22
C VAL A 213 -10.54 6.37 56.71
N SER A 214 -10.64 7.39 55.84
CA SER A 214 -10.45 8.82 56.16
C SER A 214 -11.75 9.61 56.38
N LYS A 215 -12.90 8.93 56.51
CA LYS A 215 -14.18 9.51 56.96
C LYS A 215 -14.60 8.84 58.25
#